data_AF-A0A951GV72-F1
#
_entry.id   AF-A0A951GV72-F1
#
_cell.length_a   1.000
_cell.length_b   1.000
_cell.length_c   1.000
_cell.angle_alpha   90.00
_cell.angle_beta   90.00
_cell.angle_gamma   90.00
#
_symmetry.space_group_name_H-M   'P 1'
#
loop_
_entity.id
_entity.type
_entity.pdbx_description
1 polymer ?
#
loop_
_entity_poly.entity_id
_entity_poly.type
_entity_poly.pdbx_seq_one_letter_code
_entity_poly.pdbx_strand_id
1 'polypeptide(L)'
;MLSGMFVAALLGVIVARLTIDSGSSAALSRHASAGALEVSFPSDWAQQAPATVTALTLNDELTLAPTAPRGAKLIVGRAATDGSSLLPSSLVASVAVPARAQLVTLGGKKFYRYVNLAPLPGAGSEAVYALPTTVGTIVGVCAAPAGSGFRSACERVLGTVKLAAGSGTLGLSPSYASALDLVIGTLNAARSRAGSQLSHARSVSGQERAAAALARAHTQAAAAVQRLDAGSASAANSAVASALATIGRSYRALARALANNDSGAYNRARAALSRDATELSSAFTQLGRFGYSIG
;
A
#
# COMPACT_ATOMS: atom_id res chain seq x y z
N MET A 1 16.31 -89.52 -21.92
CA MET A 1 16.04 -88.55 -23.00
C MET A 1 14.88 -87.68 -22.56
N LEU A 2 15.10 -86.35 -22.53
CA LEU A 2 14.16 -85.22 -22.37
C LEU A 2 13.27 -85.19 -21.10
N SER A 3 13.50 -84.30 -20.12
CA SER A 3 13.21 -82.83 -20.06
C SER A 3 11.83 -82.52 -19.46
N GLY A 4 11.77 -81.62 -18.46
CA GLY A 4 10.52 -81.03 -17.94
C GLY A 4 10.58 -80.65 -16.46
N MET A 5 11.37 -79.65 -16.05
CA MET A 5 10.98 -78.23 -15.87
C MET A 5 10.23 -77.93 -14.55
N PHE A 6 10.93 -77.25 -13.63
CA PHE A 6 10.46 -76.72 -12.36
C PHE A 6 9.54 -75.50 -12.56
N VAL A 7 8.45 -75.41 -11.80
CA VAL A 7 7.67 -74.17 -11.64
C VAL A 7 7.63 -73.83 -10.14
N ALA A 8 8.37 -72.79 -9.76
CA ALA A 8 8.28 -72.15 -8.44
C ALA A 8 7.35 -70.94 -8.54
N ALA A 9 6.23 -70.97 -7.82
CA ALA A 9 5.31 -69.85 -7.72
C ALA A 9 5.79 -68.86 -6.64
N LEU A 10 6.29 -67.70 -7.06
CA LEU A 10 6.55 -66.54 -6.20
C LEU A 10 5.31 -65.65 -6.16
N LEU A 11 4.62 -65.62 -5.03
CA LEU A 11 3.59 -64.65 -4.70
C LEU A 11 4.26 -63.33 -4.32
N GLY A 12 4.27 -62.36 -5.24
CA GLY A 12 4.68 -60.98 -4.99
C GLY A 12 3.49 -60.11 -4.59
N VAL A 13 3.48 -59.61 -3.36
CA VAL A 13 2.51 -58.61 -2.87
C VAL A 13 2.88 -57.24 -3.45
N ILE A 14 2.02 -56.68 -4.29
CA ILE A 14 2.14 -55.29 -4.77
C ILE A 14 1.52 -54.37 -3.72
N VAL A 15 2.37 -53.68 -2.95
CA VAL A 15 1.95 -52.51 -2.17
C VAL A 15 1.95 -51.31 -3.13
N ALA A 16 0.77 -50.98 -3.66
CA ALA A 16 0.58 -49.75 -4.42
C ALA A 16 0.72 -48.54 -3.46
N ARG A 17 1.82 -47.79 -3.57
CA ARG A 17 1.92 -46.46 -2.96
C ARG A 17 1.04 -45.51 -3.77
N LEU A 18 -0.17 -45.25 -3.29
CA LEU A 18 -0.98 -44.11 -3.71
C LEU A 18 -0.26 -42.82 -3.28
N THR A 19 0.52 -42.24 -4.19
CA THR A 19 0.96 -40.85 -4.07
C THR A 19 -0.25 -39.97 -4.32
N ILE A 20 -0.82 -39.45 -3.23
CA ILE A 20 -1.75 -38.32 -3.27
C ILE A 20 -0.91 -37.12 -3.72
N ASP A 21 -0.98 -36.81 -5.02
CA ASP A 21 -0.29 -35.67 -5.61
C ASP A 21 -0.85 -34.39 -5.00
N SER A 22 -0.04 -33.76 -4.15
CA SER A 22 -0.37 -32.54 -3.45
C SER A 22 -0.21 -31.38 -4.42
N GLY A 23 -1.19 -31.20 -5.29
CA GLY A 23 -1.48 -29.97 -6.06
C GLY A 23 -0.27 -29.16 -6.51
N SER A 24 0.56 -29.70 -7.40
CA SER A 24 1.62 -28.93 -8.03
C SER A 24 1.00 -27.78 -8.84
N SER A 25 1.40 -26.55 -8.51
CA SER A 25 0.92 -25.33 -9.14
C SER A 25 1.30 -25.31 -10.62
N ALA A 26 0.32 -25.12 -11.52
CA ALA A 26 0.57 -25.09 -12.97
C ALA A 26 1.70 -24.12 -13.34
N ALA A 27 2.62 -24.60 -14.20
CA ALA A 27 3.78 -23.85 -14.64
C ALA A 27 3.40 -22.63 -15.50
N LEU A 28 4.10 -21.52 -15.32
CA LEU A 28 3.92 -20.29 -16.11
C LEU A 28 4.81 -20.38 -17.36
N SER A 29 4.26 -20.90 -18.46
CA SER A 29 5.01 -21.22 -19.67
C SER A 29 4.62 -20.38 -20.89
N ARG A 30 3.63 -19.50 -20.75
CA ARG A 30 3.15 -18.60 -21.80
C ARG A 30 3.43 -17.15 -21.39
N HIS A 31 3.53 -16.27 -22.38
CA HIS A 31 3.78 -14.85 -22.18
C HIS A 31 2.81 -14.01 -23.00
N ALA A 32 2.40 -12.86 -22.48
CA ALA A 32 1.62 -11.86 -23.20
C ALA A 32 2.12 -10.47 -22.82
N SER A 33 2.01 -9.53 -23.77
CA SER A 33 2.45 -8.15 -23.60
C SER A 33 1.43 -7.17 -24.18
N ALA A 34 1.27 -6.03 -23.54
CA ALA A 34 0.58 -4.87 -24.08
C ALA A 34 1.36 -3.62 -23.68
N GLY A 35 1.73 -2.80 -24.66
CA GLY A 35 2.57 -1.61 -24.44
C GLY A 35 3.82 -1.91 -23.61
N ALA A 36 3.93 -1.29 -22.43
CA ALA A 36 5.06 -1.43 -21.52
C ALA A 36 4.92 -2.59 -20.50
N LEU A 37 3.87 -3.40 -20.61
CA LEU A 37 3.52 -4.47 -19.67
C LEU A 37 3.77 -5.85 -20.31
N GLU A 38 4.41 -6.75 -19.58
CA GLU A 38 4.51 -8.18 -19.90
C GLU A 38 4.10 -9.02 -18.68
N VAL A 39 3.40 -10.13 -18.91
CA VAL A 39 3.06 -11.14 -17.89
C VAL A 39 3.34 -12.55 -18.40
N SER A 40 3.62 -13.47 -17.47
CA SER A 40 3.76 -14.90 -17.71
C SER A 40 2.58 -15.66 -17.09
N PHE A 41 1.98 -16.59 -17.83
CA PHE A 41 0.74 -17.26 -17.43
C PHE A 41 0.73 -18.76 -17.77
N PRO A 42 -0.16 -19.55 -17.13
CA PRO A 42 -0.28 -20.98 -17.39
C PRO A 42 -0.72 -21.32 -18.82
N SER A 43 -0.37 -22.51 -19.31
CA SER A 43 -0.75 -22.95 -20.67
C SER A 43 -2.25 -23.18 -20.87
N ASP A 44 -3.01 -23.40 -19.79
CA ASP A 44 -4.47 -23.60 -19.80
C ASP A 44 -5.26 -22.28 -19.78
N TRP A 45 -4.57 -21.14 -19.81
CA TRP A 45 -5.19 -19.83 -19.96
C TRP A 45 -5.06 -19.33 -21.40
N ALA A 46 -6.02 -18.52 -21.82
CA ALA A 46 -6.03 -17.87 -23.11
C ALA A 46 -6.20 -16.36 -22.95
N GLN A 47 -5.56 -15.61 -23.84
CA GLN A 47 -5.84 -14.19 -23.99
C GLN A 47 -7.21 -14.01 -24.64
N GLN A 48 -7.98 -13.05 -24.13
CA GLN A 48 -9.30 -12.70 -24.62
C GLN A 48 -9.30 -11.26 -25.14
N ALA A 49 -10.36 -10.90 -25.88
CA ALA A 49 -10.60 -9.51 -26.22
C ALA A 49 -10.67 -8.65 -24.93
N PRO A 50 -10.21 -7.39 -24.97
CA PRO A 50 -10.30 -6.47 -23.84
C PRO A 50 -11.71 -6.47 -23.25
N ALA A 51 -11.78 -6.63 -21.93
CA ALA A 51 -13.04 -6.64 -21.23
C ALA A 51 -13.24 -5.25 -20.63
N THR A 52 -14.32 -4.56 -21.01
CA THR A 52 -14.59 -3.23 -20.45
C THR A 52 -14.79 -3.35 -18.94
N VAL A 53 -13.83 -2.88 -18.16
CA VAL A 53 -13.97 -2.77 -16.71
C VAL A 53 -14.73 -1.48 -16.44
N THR A 54 -16.03 -1.59 -16.16
CA THR A 54 -16.95 -0.47 -15.84
C THR A 54 -16.58 0.22 -14.51
N ALA A 55 -15.39 0.81 -14.44
CA ALA A 55 -14.87 1.65 -13.35
C ALA A 55 -13.42 2.10 -13.62
N LEU A 56 -12.69 1.45 -14.54
CA LEU A 56 -11.26 1.66 -14.73
C LEU A 56 -10.94 1.84 -16.21
N THR A 57 -10.55 3.05 -16.60
CA THR A 57 -9.95 3.28 -17.92
C THR A 57 -8.50 2.80 -17.88
N LEU A 58 -8.24 1.65 -18.51
CA LEU A 58 -6.92 1.06 -18.60
C LEU A 58 -6.33 1.29 -19.99
N ASN A 59 -5.08 1.73 -20.03
CA ASN A 59 -4.23 1.67 -21.21
C ASN A 59 -3.45 0.35 -21.19
N ASP A 60 -2.94 -0.09 -22.33
CA ASP A 60 -2.07 -1.28 -22.41
C ASP A 60 -2.73 -2.52 -21.76
N GLU A 61 -4.02 -2.72 -22.03
CA GLU A 61 -4.82 -3.76 -21.36
C GLU A 61 -4.55 -5.17 -21.92
N LEU A 62 -4.40 -6.13 -21.01
CA LEU A 62 -4.44 -7.56 -21.26
C LEU A 62 -5.57 -8.20 -20.46
N THR A 63 -6.42 -8.96 -21.13
CA THR A 63 -7.40 -9.84 -20.48
C THR A 63 -6.99 -11.29 -20.71
N LEU A 64 -6.81 -12.04 -19.63
CA LEU A 64 -6.47 -13.47 -19.64
C LEU A 64 -7.53 -14.27 -18.87
N ALA A 65 -7.95 -15.42 -19.39
CA ALA A 65 -8.91 -16.29 -18.71
C ALA A 65 -8.43 -17.74 -18.71
N PRO A 66 -8.57 -18.46 -17.59
CA PRO A 66 -8.34 -19.90 -17.54
C PRO A 66 -9.45 -20.65 -18.27
N THR A 67 -9.16 -21.90 -18.67
CA THR A 67 -10.17 -22.83 -19.16
C THR A 67 -11.21 -23.18 -18.08
N ALA A 68 -10.76 -23.29 -16.82
CA ALA A 68 -11.61 -23.47 -15.65
C ALA A 68 -11.03 -22.70 -14.43
N PRO A 69 -11.88 -22.12 -13.56
CA PRO A 69 -13.34 -22.08 -13.61
C PRO A 69 -13.84 -21.10 -14.69
N ARG A 70 -14.99 -21.41 -15.31
CA ARG A 70 -15.61 -20.51 -16.29
C ARG A 70 -16.00 -19.18 -15.62
N GLY A 71 -15.84 -18.08 -16.36
CA GLY A 71 -16.13 -16.74 -15.88
C GLY A 71 -15.02 -16.12 -15.02
N ALA A 72 -13.96 -16.87 -14.69
CA ALA A 72 -12.76 -16.28 -14.13
C ALA A 72 -11.96 -15.53 -15.20
N LYS A 73 -11.38 -14.40 -14.81
CA LYS A 73 -10.52 -13.58 -15.66
C LYS A 73 -9.55 -12.75 -14.82
N LEU A 74 -8.36 -12.56 -15.36
CA LEU A 74 -7.41 -11.54 -14.97
C LEU A 74 -7.47 -10.42 -16.01
N ILE A 75 -7.70 -9.20 -15.57
CA ILE A 75 -7.56 -8.00 -16.39
C ILE A 75 -6.38 -7.22 -15.82
N VAL A 76 -5.40 -6.90 -16.64
CA VAL A 76 -4.23 -6.11 -16.21
C VAL A 76 -3.97 -5.00 -17.21
N GLY A 77 -3.66 -3.81 -16.71
CA GLY A 77 -3.34 -2.68 -17.56
C GLY A 77 -2.78 -1.51 -16.76
N ARG A 78 -2.54 -0.39 -17.42
CA ARG A 78 -1.99 0.82 -16.84
C ARG A 78 -3.05 1.91 -16.76
N ALA A 79 -3.35 2.33 -15.55
CA ALA A 79 -4.20 3.48 -15.29
C ALA A 79 -3.35 4.74 -15.07
N ALA A 80 -3.82 5.85 -15.61
CA ALA A 80 -3.23 7.16 -15.34
C ALA A 80 -3.50 7.57 -13.89
N THR A 81 -2.54 8.28 -13.30
CA THR A 81 -2.68 8.90 -11.99
C THR A 81 -2.58 10.40 -12.15
N ASP A 82 -3.44 11.16 -11.47
CA ASP A 82 -3.16 12.55 -11.19
C ASP A 82 -2.04 12.57 -10.15
N GLY A 83 -0.92 13.26 -10.38
CA GLY A 83 0.33 13.11 -9.59
C GLY A 83 0.25 13.33 -8.06
N SER A 84 -0.95 13.56 -7.51
CA SER A 84 -1.25 13.61 -6.08
C SER A 84 -1.68 12.26 -5.47
N SER A 85 -1.81 11.20 -6.27
CA SER A 85 -2.23 9.86 -5.85
C SER A 85 -1.42 8.77 -6.56
N LEU A 86 -1.06 7.71 -5.82
CA LEU A 86 -0.48 6.49 -6.40
C LEU A 86 -1.55 5.51 -6.91
N LEU A 87 -2.82 5.91 -6.87
CA LEU A 87 -3.96 5.10 -7.26
C LEU A 87 -4.86 5.91 -8.20
N PRO A 88 -5.49 5.29 -9.20
CA PRO A 88 -6.45 5.96 -10.07
C PRO A 88 -7.62 6.51 -9.26
N SER A 89 -8.05 7.74 -9.54
CA SER A 89 -9.17 8.38 -8.83
C SER A 89 -10.47 7.57 -8.92
N SER A 90 -10.71 6.89 -10.04
CA SER A 90 -11.86 6.00 -10.21
C SER A 90 -11.77 4.71 -9.37
N LEU A 91 -10.56 4.21 -9.11
CA LEU A 91 -10.34 3.14 -8.13
C LEU A 91 -10.65 3.63 -6.73
N VAL A 92 -10.14 4.82 -6.36
CA VAL A 92 -10.41 5.42 -5.05
C VAL A 92 -11.91 5.65 -4.83
N ALA A 93 -12.64 6.10 -5.86
CA ALA A 93 -14.07 6.36 -5.79
C ALA A 93 -14.93 5.08 -5.71
N SER A 94 -14.47 3.97 -6.27
CA SER A 94 -15.18 2.68 -6.25
C SER A 94 -14.95 1.88 -4.96
N VAL A 95 -13.95 2.26 -4.16
CA VAL A 95 -13.69 1.66 -2.86
C VAL A 95 -14.60 2.32 -1.82
N ALA A 96 -15.66 1.62 -1.39
CA ALA A 96 -16.44 2.04 -0.23
C ALA A 96 -15.50 2.18 0.99
N VAL A 97 -15.48 3.37 1.60
CA VAL A 97 -14.66 3.62 2.78
C VAL A 97 -15.18 2.76 3.95
N PRO A 98 -14.31 2.02 4.68
CA PRO A 98 -12.87 1.92 4.54
C PRO A 98 -12.46 0.49 4.12
N ALA A 99 -12.51 0.13 2.83
CA ALA A 99 -11.69 -1.00 2.40
C ALA A 99 -10.22 -0.57 2.53
N ARG A 100 -9.58 -0.94 3.64
CA ARG A 100 -8.16 -0.65 3.87
C ARG A 100 -7.35 -1.39 2.83
N ALA A 101 -6.57 -0.65 2.05
CA ALA A 101 -5.60 -1.24 1.14
C ALA A 101 -4.68 -2.19 1.93
N GLN A 102 -4.57 -3.44 1.50
CA GLN A 102 -3.65 -4.40 2.09
C GLN A 102 -2.36 -4.42 1.29
N LEU A 103 -1.22 -4.22 1.94
CA LEU A 103 0.06 -4.40 1.25
C LEU A 103 0.37 -5.88 1.09
N VAL A 104 0.55 -6.33 -0.15
CA VAL A 104 0.93 -7.71 -0.45
C VAL A 104 2.18 -7.74 -1.31
N THR A 105 2.90 -8.86 -1.29
CA THR A 105 4.09 -9.07 -2.12
C THR A 105 3.83 -10.15 -3.14
N LEU A 106 3.87 -9.79 -4.42
CA LEU A 106 3.68 -10.71 -5.54
C LEU A 106 4.95 -10.64 -6.40
N GLY A 107 5.64 -11.78 -6.58
CA GLY A 107 6.88 -11.85 -7.36
C GLY A 107 7.96 -10.82 -6.97
N GLY A 108 8.08 -10.54 -5.68
CA GLY A 108 9.04 -9.56 -5.13
C GLY A 108 8.61 -8.09 -5.26
N LYS A 109 7.45 -7.79 -5.87
CA LYS A 109 6.90 -6.43 -5.98
C LYS A 109 5.79 -6.21 -4.96
N LYS A 110 5.68 -4.98 -4.46
CA LYS A 110 4.68 -4.57 -3.47
C LYS A 110 3.43 -4.04 -4.17
N PHE A 111 2.28 -4.64 -3.90
CA PHE A 111 0.99 -4.22 -4.44
C PHE A 111 0.07 -3.78 -3.31
N TYR A 112 -0.76 -2.78 -3.58
CA TYR A 112 -1.98 -2.55 -2.81
C TYR A 112 -3.04 -3.52 -3.28
N ARG A 113 -3.59 -4.31 -2.36
CA ARG A 113 -4.71 -5.22 -2.60
C ARG A 113 -5.98 -4.66 -1.96
N TYR A 114 -7.00 -4.53 -2.77
CA TYR A 114 -8.37 -4.20 -2.39
C TYR A 114 -9.22 -5.45 -2.63
N VAL A 115 -9.98 -5.87 -1.63
CA VAL A 115 -10.88 -7.02 -1.71
C VAL A 115 -12.31 -6.55 -1.53
N ASN A 116 -13.27 -7.29 -2.10
CA ASN A 116 -14.70 -7.02 -1.97
C ASN A 116 -15.11 -5.65 -2.55
N LEU A 117 -14.43 -5.21 -3.61
CA LEU A 117 -14.89 -4.06 -4.38
C LEU A 117 -16.17 -4.43 -5.13
N ALA A 118 -17.12 -3.49 -5.19
CA ALA A 118 -18.40 -3.72 -5.85
C ALA A 118 -18.14 -4.11 -7.32
N PRO A 119 -18.75 -5.21 -7.80
CA PRO A 119 -18.24 -5.94 -8.94
C PRO A 119 -18.55 -5.24 -10.27
N LEU A 120 -17.78 -5.59 -11.30
CA LEU A 120 -18.26 -5.54 -12.68
C LEU A 120 -19.61 -6.26 -12.78
N PRO A 121 -20.52 -5.83 -13.66
CA PRO A 121 -21.76 -6.56 -13.91
C PRO A 121 -21.48 -8.05 -14.16
N GLY A 122 -21.92 -8.93 -13.24
CA GLY A 122 -21.80 -10.39 -13.35
C GLY A 122 -20.61 -11.08 -12.66
N ALA A 123 -19.73 -10.37 -11.93
CA ALA A 123 -18.64 -10.99 -11.14
C ALA A 123 -19.02 -11.15 -9.64
N GLY A 124 -18.67 -12.31 -9.04
CA GLY A 124 -19.05 -12.64 -7.65
C GLY A 124 -18.04 -12.21 -6.58
N SER A 125 -16.74 -12.18 -6.90
CA SER A 125 -15.68 -11.67 -6.02
C SER A 125 -14.56 -11.09 -6.85
N GLU A 126 -14.22 -9.82 -6.59
CA GLU A 126 -13.12 -9.12 -7.23
C GLU A 126 -12.06 -8.72 -6.20
N ALA A 127 -10.81 -8.97 -6.56
CA ALA A 127 -9.66 -8.39 -5.89
C ALA A 127 -8.91 -7.50 -6.88
N VAL A 128 -8.71 -6.24 -6.52
CA VAL A 128 -7.95 -5.28 -7.32
C VAL A 128 -6.58 -5.09 -6.69
N TYR A 129 -5.55 -5.14 -7.53
CA TYR A 129 -4.15 -4.99 -7.18
C TYR A 129 -3.62 -3.76 -7.88
N ALA A 130 -3.02 -2.84 -7.14
CA ALA A 130 -2.39 -1.66 -7.69
C ALA A 130 -0.89 -1.68 -7.38
N LEU A 131 -0.08 -1.62 -8.43
CA LEU A 131 1.37 -1.42 -8.38
C LEU A 131 1.66 -0.05 -8.98
N PRO A 132 1.87 0.97 -8.14
CA PRO A 132 2.25 2.27 -8.65
C PRO A 132 3.64 2.22 -9.30
N THR A 133 3.83 2.99 -10.36
CA THR A 133 5.07 3.04 -11.15
C THR A 133 5.36 4.46 -11.63
N THR A 134 6.57 4.70 -12.15
CA THR A 134 6.96 6.01 -12.70
C THR A 134 6.14 6.46 -13.91
N VAL A 135 5.38 5.55 -14.54
CA VAL A 135 4.59 5.81 -15.76
C VAL A 135 3.08 5.69 -15.55
N GLY A 136 2.63 5.62 -14.28
CA GLY A 136 1.24 5.41 -13.89
C GLY A 136 1.09 4.21 -12.96
N THR A 137 -0.14 3.75 -12.73
CA THR A 137 -0.39 2.59 -11.86
C THR A 137 -0.73 1.37 -12.68
N ILE A 138 0.01 0.29 -12.51
CA ILE A 138 -0.40 -1.02 -13.04
C ILE A 138 -1.52 -1.53 -12.15
N VAL A 139 -2.68 -1.77 -12.75
CA VAL A 139 -3.87 -2.29 -12.08
C VAL A 139 -4.12 -3.70 -12.59
N GLY A 140 -4.26 -4.64 -11.67
CA GLY A 140 -4.69 -6.01 -11.92
C GLY A 140 -6.03 -6.28 -11.25
N VAL A 141 -6.99 -6.83 -11.98
CA VAL A 141 -8.31 -7.23 -11.47
C VAL A 141 -8.42 -8.74 -11.59
N CYS A 142 -8.50 -9.42 -10.45
CA CYS A 142 -8.81 -10.84 -10.38
C CYS A 142 -10.31 -10.99 -10.14
N ALA A 143 -11.06 -11.34 -11.18
CA ALA A 143 -12.50 -11.55 -11.11
C ALA A 143 -12.83 -13.03 -11.31
N ALA A 144 -13.66 -13.61 -10.44
CA ALA A 144 -14.14 -14.97 -10.58
C ALA A 144 -15.46 -15.20 -9.83
N PRO A 145 -16.17 -16.31 -10.11
CA PRO A 145 -17.24 -16.79 -9.24
C PRO A 145 -16.73 -17.00 -7.80
N ALA A 146 -17.58 -16.71 -6.82
CA ALA A 146 -17.25 -16.90 -5.41
C ALA A 146 -16.89 -18.37 -5.10
N GLY A 147 -15.93 -18.59 -4.20
CA GLY A 147 -15.51 -19.93 -3.78
C GLY A 147 -14.61 -20.70 -4.77
N SER A 148 -14.23 -20.09 -5.90
CA SER A 148 -13.56 -20.79 -6.99
C SER A 148 -12.03 -21.01 -6.82
N GLY A 149 -11.40 -20.45 -5.80
CA GLY A 149 -9.95 -20.57 -5.58
C GLY A 149 -9.05 -19.85 -6.59
N PHE A 150 -9.63 -19.22 -7.63
CA PHE A 150 -8.90 -18.58 -8.75
C PHE A 150 -7.91 -17.50 -8.32
N ARG A 151 -8.20 -16.78 -7.23
CA ARG A 151 -7.40 -15.64 -6.76
C ARG A 151 -5.91 -15.96 -6.63
N SER A 152 -5.55 -17.12 -6.10
CA SER A 152 -4.14 -17.49 -5.90
C SER A 152 -3.40 -17.74 -7.23
N ALA A 153 -4.07 -18.29 -8.24
CA ALA A 153 -3.49 -18.44 -9.58
C ALA A 153 -3.34 -17.07 -10.27
N CYS A 154 -4.34 -16.20 -10.12
CA CYS A 154 -4.30 -14.83 -10.62
C CYS A 154 -3.19 -13.98 -9.98
N GLU A 155 -3.04 -14.03 -8.65
CA GLU A 155 -1.94 -13.38 -7.92
C GLU A 155 -0.56 -13.87 -8.39
N ARG A 156 -0.44 -15.16 -8.76
CA ARG A 156 0.79 -15.73 -9.30
C ARG A 156 1.15 -15.14 -10.66
N VAL A 157 0.17 -15.00 -11.57
CA VAL A 157 0.36 -14.34 -12.87
C VAL A 157 0.72 -12.87 -12.67
N LEU A 158 0.01 -12.15 -11.79
CA LEU A 158 0.33 -10.76 -11.45
C LEU A 158 1.74 -10.59 -10.86
N GLY A 159 2.22 -11.57 -10.10
CA GLY A 159 3.60 -11.58 -9.60
C GLY A 159 4.66 -11.61 -10.70
N THR A 160 4.31 -12.00 -11.93
CA THR A 160 5.25 -12.02 -13.07
C THR A 160 5.26 -10.74 -13.90
N VAL A 161 4.49 -9.73 -13.50
CA VAL A 161 4.46 -8.43 -14.18
C VAL A 161 5.89 -7.90 -14.34
N LYS A 162 6.29 -7.70 -15.59
CA LYS A 162 7.48 -6.96 -15.96
C LYS A 162 7.06 -5.64 -16.59
N LEU A 163 7.84 -4.61 -16.28
CA LEU A 163 7.69 -3.27 -16.83
C LEU A 163 8.80 -3.05 -17.85
N ALA A 164 8.54 -2.25 -18.89
CA ALA A 164 9.55 -1.82 -19.84
C ALA A 164 10.73 -1.14 -19.13
N ALA A 165 11.91 -1.20 -19.75
CA ALA A 165 13.13 -0.56 -19.24
C ALA A 165 12.90 0.92 -18.93
N GLY A 166 13.37 1.37 -17.76
CA GLY A 166 13.16 2.75 -17.27
C GLY A 166 11.86 2.97 -16.49
N SER A 167 10.94 2.01 -16.47
CA SER A 167 9.75 2.03 -15.60
C SER A 167 10.08 1.40 -14.25
N GLY A 168 10.08 2.22 -13.19
CA GLY A 168 10.34 1.79 -11.81
C GLY A 168 9.04 1.66 -11.02
N THR A 169 9.00 0.76 -10.04
CA THR A 169 7.88 0.69 -9.09
C THR A 169 7.98 1.84 -8.09
N LEU A 170 6.89 2.56 -7.89
CA LEU A 170 6.72 3.55 -6.83
C LEU A 170 5.93 2.89 -5.71
N GLY A 171 6.43 2.90 -4.47
CA GLY A 171 5.66 2.33 -3.38
C GLY A 171 6.41 2.19 -2.06
N LEU A 172 5.61 2.18 -0.99
CA LEU A 172 5.94 1.92 0.42
C LEU A 172 7.35 1.40 0.66
N SER A 173 8.20 2.27 1.17
CA SER A 173 9.50 1.91 1.74
C SER A 173 9.28 1.50 3.20
N PRO A 174 9.45 0.21 3.57
CA PRO A 174 9.26 -0.23 4.96
C PRO A 174 10.24 0.44 5.92
N SER A 175 11.45 0.76 5.44
CA SER A 175 12.45 1.49 6.19
C SER A 175 12.01 2.93 6.42
N TYR A 176 11.42 3.59 5.42
CA TYR A 176 10.82 4.92 5.60
C TYR A 176 9.67 4.89 6.60
N ALA A 177 8.72 3.96 6.46
CA ALA A 177 7.58 3.83 7.37
C ALA A 177 8.05 3.64 8.82
N SER A 178 8.96 2.69 9.04
CA SER A 178 9.51 2.41 10.37
C SER A 178 10.28 3.59 10.95
N ALA A 179 11.06 4.31 10.13
CA ALA A 179 11.78 5.49 10.57
C ALA A 179 10.83 6.65 10.91
N LEU A 180 9.78 6.83 10.13
CA LEU A 180 8.76 7.86 10.38
C LEU A 180 7.97 7.56 11.65
N ASP A 181 7.54 6.32 11.87
CA ASP A 181 6.86 5.89 13.09
C ASP A 181 7.72 6.15 14.33
N LEU A 182 9.03 5.90 14.24
CA LEU A 182 9.96 6.19 15.33
C LEU A 182 10.04 7.71 15.64
N VAL A 183 10.08 8.55 14.61
CA VAL A 183 10.09 10.02 14.78
C VAL A 183 8.78 10.50 15.39
N ILE A 184 7.64 10.03 14.89
CA ILE A 184 6.32 10.42 15.38
C ILE A 184 6.06 9.90 16.80
N GLY A 185 6.48 8.66 17.10
CA GLY A 185 6.42 8.10 18.45
C GLY A 185 7.22 8.92 19.46
N THR A 186 8.44 9.33 19.09
CA THR A 186 9.28 10.21 19.92
C THR A 186 8.60 11.58 20.15
N LEU A 187 8.02 12.17 19.11
CA LEU A 187 7.26 13.42 19.21
C LEU A 187 6.05 13.26 20.14
N ASN A 188 5.26 12.19 20.00
CA ASN A 188 4.06 11.95 20.81
C ASN A 188 4.39 11.76 22.30
N ALA A 189 5.50 11.07 22.61
CA ALA A 189 6.00 10.96 23.97
C ALA A 189 6.43 12.32 24.56
N ALA A 190 7.04 13.20 23.75
CA ALA A 190 7.38 14.56 24.16
C ALA A 190 6.12 15.42 24.36
N ARG A 191 5.16 15.35 23.43
CA ARG A 191 3.88 16.07 23.50
C ARG A 191 3.06 15.69 24.72
N SER A 192 2.98 14.40 25.05
CA SER A 192 2.23 13.93 26.22
C SER A 192 2.82 14.49 27.52
N ARG A 193 4.15 14.41 27.68
CA ARG A 193 4.85 14.94 28.87
C ARG A 193 4.74 16.47 28.97
N ALA A 194 5.11 17.19 27.92
CA ALA A 194 5.13 18.64 27.94
C ALA A 194 3.71 19.26 27.90
N GLY A 195 2.73 18.59 27.28
CA GLY A 195 1.33 18.98 27.32
C GLY A 195 0.70 18.81 28.70
N SER A 196 1.03 17.72 29.41
CA SER A 196 0.66 17.56 30.82
C SER A 196 1.27 18.66 31.69
N GLN A 197 2.56 18.96 31.51
CA GLN A 197 3.22 20.06 32.22
C GLN A 197 2.57 21.42 31.91
N LEU A 198 2.23 21.69 30.64
CA LEU A 198 1.59 22.95 30.24
C LEU A 198 0.20 23.11 30.87
N SER A 199 -0.60 22.04 30.92
CA SER A 199 -1.95 22.08 31.50
C SER A 199 -1.96 22.19 33.03
N HIS A 200 -0.96 21.62 33.72
CA HIS A 200 -0.87 21.64 35.19
C HIS A 200 -0.01 22.78 35.74
N ALA A 201 0.69 23.53 34.88
CA ALA A 201 1.55 24.62 35.32
C ALA A 201 0.73 25.78 35.92
N ARG A 202 0.96 26.03 37.21
CA ARG A 202 0.32 27.12 37.98
C ARG A 202 1.05 28.47 37.87
N SER A 203 2.21 28.48 37.23
CA SER A 203 3.03 29.67 37.05
C SER A 203 3.32 29.93 35.57
N VAL A 204 3.46 31.20 35.21
CA VAL A 204 3.84 31.64 33.87
C VAL A 204 5.17 30.99 33.44
N SER A 205 6.16 30.94 34.33
CA SER A 205 7.46 30.29 34.06
C SER A 205 7.35 28.77 33.85
N GLY A 206 6.36 28.11 34.45
CA GLY A 206 6.06 26.71 34.19
C GLY A 206 5.45 26.51 32.80
N GLN A 207 4.47 27.35 32.44
CA GLN A 207 3.80 27.31 31.15
C GLN A 207 4.76 27.63 30.00
N GLU A 208 5.62 28.65 30.17
CA GLU A 208 6.64 29.03 29.20
C GLU A 208 7.61 27.88 28.91
N ARG A 209 8.18 27.26 29.96
CA ARG A 209 9.11 26.12 29.80
C ARG A 209 8.46 24.95 29.08
N ALA A 210 7.20 24.64 29.39
CA ALA A 210 6.46 23.58 28.74
C ALA A 210 6.17 23.91 27.25
N ALA A 211 5.76 25.14 26.95
CA ALA A 211 5.57 25.60 25.57
C ALA A 211 6.89 25.59 24.77
N ALA A 212 8.00 26.01 25.38
CA ALA A 212 9.33 25.96 24.76
C ALA A 212 9.80 24.51 24.52
N ALA A 213 9.47 23.57 25.41
CA ALA A 213 9.74 22.16 25.21
C ALA A 213 8.96 21.57 24.02
N LEU A 214 7.67 21.91 23.89
CA LEU A 214 6.86 21.53 22.73
C LEU A 214 7.41 22.12 21.43
N ALA A 215 7.82 23.40 21.45
CA ALA A 215 8.45 24.04 20.29
C ALA A 215 9.70 23.29 19.81
N ARG A 216 10.58 22.88 20.74
CA ARG A 216 11.79 22.11 20.43
C ARG A 216 11.44 20.73 19.88
N ALA A 217 10.52 20.00 20.52
CA ALA A 217 10.12 18.67 20.08
C ALA A 217 9.59 18.67 18.64
N HIS A 218 8.70 19.62 18.30
CA HIS A 218 8.18 19.75 16.94
C HIS A 218 9.26 20.15 15.93
N THR A 219 10.17 21.07 16.29
CA THR A 219 11.27 21.48 15.39
C THR A 219 12.25 20.32 15.14
N GLN A 220 12.55 19.51 16.15
CA GLN A 220 13.40 18.32 16.02
C GLN A 220 12.73 17.24 15.17
N ALA A 221 11.44 17.00 15.39
CA ALA A 221 10.66 16.08 14.57
C ALA A 221 10.64 16.53 13.11
N ALA A 222 10.42 17.82 12.83
CA ALA A 222 10.49 18.37 11.48
C ALA A 222 11.83 18.08 10.78
N ALA A 223 12.94 18.36 11.46
CA ALA A 223 14.28 18.12 10.93
C ALA A 223 14.60 16.62 10.76
N ALA A 224 14.01 15.75 11.59
CA ALA A 224 14.13 14.31 11.44
C ALA A 224 13.32 13.81 10.24
N VAL A 225 12.05 14.19 10.12
CA VAL A 225 11.16 13.85 8.99
C VAL A 225 11.78 14.31 7.67
N GLN A 226 12.29 15.54 7.59
CA GLN A 226 12.87 16.09 6.36
C GLN A 226 14.06 15.26 5.82
N ARG A 227 14.78 14.55 6.69
CA ARG A 227 15.95 13.73 6.32
C ARG A 227 15.59 12.30 5.93
N LEU A 228 14.34 11.89 6.10
CA LEU A 228 13.90 10.55 5.71
C LEU A 228 13.84 10.43 4.19
N ASP A 229 14.38 9.33 3.66
CA ASP A 229 14.19 8.96 2.26
C ASP A 229 12.78 8.41 2.05
N ALA A 230 11.88 9.29 1.65
CA ALA A 230 10.49 8.95 1.37
C ALA A 230 10.28 8.42 -0.06
N GLY A 231 11.35 8.35 -0.88
CA GLY A 231 11.26 8.00 -2.29
C GLY A 231 10.18 8.81 -3.02
N SER A 232 9.19 8.10 -3.57
CA SER A 232 8.06 8.71 -4.28
C SER A 232 7.16 9.61 -3.42
N ALA A 233 7.22 9.48 -2.09
CA ALA A 233 6.45 10.30 -1.16
C ALA A 233 7.20 11.55 -0.66
N SER A 234 8.32 11.93 -1.28
CA SER A 234 9.18 13.06 -0.86
C SER A 234 8.45 14.41 -0.73
N ALA A 235 7.52 14.70 -1.64
CA ALA A 235 6.70 15.92 -1.56
C ALA A 235 5.77 15.90 -0.33
N ALA A 236 5.06 14.79 -0.11
CA ALA A 236 4.19 14.62 1.06
C ALA A 236 4.99 14.62 2.38
N ASN A 237 6.16 13.98 2.40
CA ASN A 237 7.09 14.02 3.54
C ASN A 237 7.54 15.45 3.87
N SER A 238 7.86 16.25 2.84
CA SER A 238 8.25 17.65 3.02
C SER A 238 7.08 18.51 3.55
N ALA A 239 5.84 18.19 3.17
CA ALA A 239 4.65 18.83 3.72
C ALA A 239 4.49 18.53 5.22
N VAL A 240 4.68 17.27 5.65
CA VAL A 240 4.68 16.89 7.07
C VAL A 240 5.78 17.61 7.84
N ALA A 241 7.01 17.62 7.33
CA ALA A 241 8.13 18.33 7.96
C ALA A 241 7.84 19.84 8.11
N SER A 242 7.28 20.46 7.07
CA SER A 242 6.89 21.88 7.08
C SER A 242 5.81 22.18 8.10
N ALA A 243 4.75 21.35 8.17
CA ALA A 243 3.68 21.49 9.15
C ALA A 243 4.20 21.36 10.59
N LEU A 244 5.06 20.38 10.85
CA LEU A 244 5.73 20.22 12.15
C LEU A 244 6.58 21.45 12.52
N ALA A 245 7.35 21.99 11.57
CA ALA A 245 8.15 23.18 11.80
C ALA A 245 7.26 24.41 12.12
N THR A 246 6.12 24.54 11.46
CA THR A 246 5.13 25.60 11.72
C THR A 246 4.55 25.50 13.14
N ILE A 247 4.12 24.31 13.57
CA ILE A 247 3.67 24.08 14.95
C ILE A 247 4.78 24.43 15.96
N GLY A 248 6.03 24.07 15.66
CA GLY A 248 7.19 24.44 16.47
C GLY A 248 7.35 25.96 16.62
N ARG A 249 7.13 26.73 15.55
CA ARG A 249 7.12 28.21 15.60
C ARG A 249 5.95 28.75 16.43
N SER A 250 4.76 28.17 16.30
CA SER A 250 3.57 28.59 17.05
C SER A 250 3.71 28.35 18.56
N TYR A 251 4.29 27.23 18.99
CA TYR A 251 4.64 27.02 20.40
C TYR A 251 5.71 27.98 20.90
N ARG A 252 6.69 28.35 20.06
CA ARG A 252 7.70 29.36 20.42
C ARG A 252 7.07 30.74 20.60
N ALA A 253 6.11 31.10 19.74
CA ALA A 253 5.33 32.33 19.89
C ALA A 253 4.48 32.32 21.18
N LEU A 254 3.86 31.18 21.51
CA LEU A 254 3.13 31.00 22.77
C LEU A 254 4.03 31.20 23.99
N ALA A 255 5.22 30.61 24.00
CA ALA A 255 6.19 30.78 25.08
C ALA A 255 6.60 32.26 25.26
N ARG A 256 6.87 32.97 24.16
CA ARG A 256 7.19 34.41 24.22
C ARG A 256 6.03 35.25 24.73
N ALA A 257 4.80 34.95 24.31
CA ALA A 257 3.62 35.66 24.77
C ALA A 257 3.42 35.48 26.29
N LEU A 258 3.65 34.27 26.80
CA LEU A 258 3.64 33.98 28.23
C LEU A 258 4.70 34.77 28.98
N ALA A 259 5.95 34.76 28.51
CA ALA A 259 7.05 35.50 29.13
C ALA A 259 6.79 37.02 29.20
N ASN A 260 6.13 37.58 28.19
CA ASN A 260 5.82 39.00 28.10
C ASN A 260 4.47 39.39 28.72
N ASN A 261 3.70 38.43 29.25
CA ASN A 261 2.32 38.62 29.71
C ASN A 261 1.41 39.28 28.64
N ASP A 262 1.63 38.95 27.36
CA ASP A 262 0.88 39.50 26.22
C ASP A 262 -0.31 38.60 25.87
N SER A 263 -1.49 38.96 26.37
CA SER A 263 -2.74 38.22 26.15
C SER A 263 -3.16 38.20 24.67
N GLY A 264 -2.88 39.26 23.91
CA GLY A 264 -3.17 39.34 22.49
C GLY A 264 -2.32 38.38 21.68
N ALA A 265 -1.01 38.36 21.93
CA ALA A 265 -0.09 37.39 21.31
C ALA A 265 -0.40 35.96 21.73
N TYR A 266 -0.78 35.73 22.99
CA TYR A 266 -1.19 34.42 23.49
C TYR A 266 -2.39 33.86 22.71
N ASN A 267 -3.45 34.66 22.55
CA ASN A 267 -4.65 34.27 21.81
C ASN A 267 -4.35 34.00 20.33
N ARG A 268 -3.53 34.84 19.69
CA ARG A 268 -3.07 34.62 18.31
C ARG A 268 -2.28 33.32 18.17
N ALA A 269 -1.36 33.03 19.09
CA ALA A 269 -0.58 31.80 19.08
C ALA A 269 -1.46 30.54 19.26
N ARG A 270 -2.47 30.60 20.13
CA ARG A 270 -3.45 29.51 20.29
C ARG A 270 -4.29 29.27 19.04
N ALA A 271 -4.75 30.33 18.38
CA ALA A 271 -5.49 30.22 17.12
C ALA A 271 -4.61 29.65 16.01
N ALA A 272 -3.33 30.05 15.94
CA ALA A 272 -2.35 29.49 15.00
C ALA A 272 -2.14 27.99 15.25
N LEU A 273 -1.91 27.56 16.50
CA LEU A 273 -1.76 26.14 16.84
C LEU A 273 -2.94 25.27 16.37
N SER A 274 -4.16 25.78 16.47
CA SER A 274 -5.36 25.05 16.03
C SER A 274 -5.40 24.87 14.51
N ARG A 275 -5.05 25.91 13.74
CA ARG A 275 -4.94 25.84 12.28
C ARG A 275 -3.79 24.94 11.83
N ASP A 276 -2.63 25.08 12.46
CA ASP A 276 -1.43 24.30 12.14
C ASP A 276 -1.62 22.80 12.41
N ALA A 277 -2.43 22.45 13.42
CA ALA A 277 -2.82 21.06 13.69
C ALA A 277 -3.67 20.46 12.55
N THR A 278 -4.60 21.24 11.98
CA THR A 278 -5.39 20.82 10.82
C THR A 278 -4.49 20.63 9.59
N GLU A 279 -3.52 21.53 9.38
CA GLU A 279 -2.57 21.40 8.27
C GLU A 279 -1.71 20.14 8.42
N LEU A 280 -1.25 19.82 9.64
CA LEU A 280 -0.53 18.56 9.89
C LEU A 280 -1.40 17.33 9.60
N SER A 281 -2.67 17.32 9.98
CA SER A 281 -3.60 16.23 9.62
C SER A 281 -3.81 16.11 8.11
N SER A 282 -3.88 17.23 7.39
CA SER A 282 -3.95 17.25 5.92
C SER A 282 -2.68 16.64 5.30
N ALA A 283 -1.50 17.02 5.80
CA ALA A 283 -0.22 16.48 5.34
C ALA A 283 -0.12 14.96 5.58
N PHE A 284 -0.58 14.45 6.73
CA PHE A 284 -0.66 13.02 6.96
C PHE A 284 -1.66 12.31 6.05
N THR A 285 -2.79 12.94 5.74
CA THR A 285 -3.77 12.40 4.78
C THR A 285 -3.16 12.28 3.38
N GLN A 286 -2.35 13.26 2.95
CA GLN A 286 -1.61 13.19 1.69
C GLN A 286 -0.64 12.01 1.68
N LEU A 287 0.08 11.77 2.79
CA LEU A 287 0.97 10.62 2.92
C LEU A 287 0.21 9.27 2.88
N GLY A 288 -1.01 9.23 3.43
CA GLY A 288 -1.92 8.09 3.34
C GLY A 288 -2.28 7.68 1.91
N ARG A 289 -2.27 8.61 0.96
CA ARG A 289 -2.46 8.32 -0.48
C ARG A 289 -1.30 7.51 -1.08
N PHE A 290 -0.16 7.50 -0.40
CA PHE A 290 1.00 6.67 -0.71
C PHE A 290 1.04 5.38 0.13
N GLY A 291 -0.07 5.04 0.79
CA GLY A 291 -0.23 3.79 1.55
C GLY A 291 0.38 3.79 2.95
N TYR A 292 0.93 4.92 3.41
CA TYR A 292 1.45 5.04 4.76
C TYR A 292 0.32 5.35 5.74
N SER A 293 0.07 4.45 6.69
CA SER A 293 -0.77 4.75 7.85
C SER A 293 0.15 5.15 9.00
N ILE A 294 -0.09 6.32 9.61
CA ILE A 294 0.63 6.77 10.80
C ILE A 294 -0.37 6.88 11.93
N GLY A 295 -0.12 6.14 13.00
CA GLY A 295 -0.96 6.06 14.20
C GLY A 295 -0.18 5.50 15.36
#